data_AF-A0A3D9DCV5-F1
#
_entry.id   AF-A0A3D9DCV5-F1
#
_cell.length_a   1.000
_cell.length_b   1.000
_cell.length_c   1.000
_cell.angle_alpha   90.00
_cell.angle_beta   90.00
_cell.angle_gamma   90.00
#
_symmetry.space_group_name_H-M   'P 1'
#
loop_
_entity.id
_entity.type
_entity.pdbx_description
1 polymer ?
#
loop_
_entity_poly.entity_id
_entity_poly.type
_entity_poly.pdbx_seq_one_letter_code
_entity_poly.pdbx_strand_id
1 'polypeptide(L)'
;MNCLLCKENEANQTGSHIFTHSLISKCINEQGKNGRDREIMFGFSQSGEKSLFVGRKVLPDNLAEVLGRELTDDEIENNTNGAVVDNIYCSNCEKLFGIIESDFSSKILTNIRDNGIYSYEYPNNILIRLYFYIQIWRASSYSYNDWCLPNKAIEEDLRKYIYEGCLGYEKGLSGSFIKEIVKYPLIVNYLETPEEESSSNLIFIPKTNNPFRFFLCDFVIEFFEDSSNKPLFSEIQNYHGLNDDISEKDINYYEDTFIIRNIANTKRKKIIDSYCKEEYVVGEIKRIQDLFVTEYKKINKRIPTDETIAKFSLEIAFGAGEVPTFQALSDERIETVVKKYIEF
;
A
#
# COMPACT_ATOMS: atom_id res chain seq x y z
N MET A 1 25.86 8.78 0.56
CA MET A 1 25.17 7.92 1.57
C MET A 1 25.47 6.47 1.24
N ASN A 2 25.55 5.56 2.21
CA ASN A 2 25.75 4.14 1.92
C ASN A 2 24.43 3.48 1.52
N CYS A 3 24.50 2.49 0.63
CA CYS A 3 23.37 1.68 0.20
C CYS A 3 22.66 1.02 1.41
N LEU A 4 21.35 1.19 1.52
CA LEU A 4 20.56 0.65 2.64
C LEU A 4 20.63 -0.89 2.74
N LEU A 5 20.73 -1.59 1.60
CA LEU A 5 20.82 -3.06 1.58
C LEU A 5 22.20 -3.56 2.00
N CYS A 6 23.26 -3.31 1.23
CA CYS A 6 24.59 -3.86 1.52
C CYS A 6 25.36 -3.11 2.63
N LYS A 7 25.02 -1.85 2.90
CA LYS A 7 25.73 -0.93 3.82
C LYS A 7 27.20 -0.66 3.49
N GLU A 8 27.72 -1.23 2.41
CA GLU A 8 29.13 -1.14 1.98
C GLU A 8 29.34 -0.13 0.85
N ASN A 9 28.59 -0.28 -0.24
CA ASN A 9 28.75 0.54 -1.44
C ASN A 9 28.01 1.88 -1.31
N GLU A 10 28.47 2.88 -2.06
CA GLU A 10 27.75 4.15 -2.21
C GLU A 10 26.37 3.92 -2.86
N ALA A 11 25.35 4.55 -2.30
CA ALA A 11 24.01 4.55 -2.87
C ALA A 11 23.95 5.49 -4.08
N ASN A 12 24.19 4.93 -5.26
CA ASN A 12 24.30 5.66 -6.51
C ASN A 12 23.17 5.37 -7.51
N GLN A 13 22.21 4.51 -7.15
CA GLN A 13 21.09 4.16 -8.02
C GLN A 13 20.02 5.24 -7.99
N THR A 14 19.62 5.73 -9.16
CA THR A 14 18.46 6.61 -9.35
C THR A 14 17.25 5.82 -9.83
N GLY A 15 16.04 6.33 -9.59
CA GLY A 15 14.78 5.74 -10.04
C GLY A 15 14.39 4.43 -9.32
N SER A 16 14.81 4.26 -8.07
CA SER A 16 14.53 3.03 -7.32
C SER A 16 13.08 3.03 -6.86
N HIS A 17 12.31 2.00 -7.21
CA HIS A 17 10.92 1.94 -6.76
C HIS A 17 10.84 1.34 -5.36
N ILE A 18 10.03 1.93 -4.48
CA ILE A 18 9.74 1.39 -3.14
C ILE A 18 8.98 0.07 -3.26
N PHE A 19 7.96 0.04 -4.12
CA PHE A 19 7.26 -1.19 -4.48
C PHE A 19 7.56 -1.53 -5.93
N THR A 20 7.78 -2.83 -6.20
CA THR A 20 8.12 -3.30 -7.54
C THR A 20 7.06 -2.87 -8.55
N HIS A 21 7.50 -2.27 -9.67
CA HIS A 21 6.60 -1.74 -10.69
C HIS A 21 5.64 -2.81 -11.26
N SER A 22 6.05 -4.07 -11.41
CA SER A 22 5.15 -5.15 -11.89
C SER A 22 3.99 -5.45 -10.92
N LEU A 23 4.14 -5.11 -9.64
CA LEU A 23 3.11 -5.23 -8.62
C LEU A 23 2.10 -4.08 -8.73
N ILE A 24 2.61 -2.85 -8.79
CA ILE A 24 1.80 -1.65 -8.62
C ILE A 24 1.29 -1.06 -9.95
N SER A 25 1.91 -1.38 -11.08
CA SER A 25 1.62 -0.81 -12.41
C SER A 25 0.15 -0.86 -12.81
N LYS A 26 -0.60 -1.92 -12.48
CA LYS A 26 -2.03 -2.00 -12.81
C LYS A 26 -2.89 -0.97 -12.08
N CYS A 27 -2.52 -0.64 -10.85
CA CYS A 27 -3.24 0.29 -10.00
C CYS A 27 -2.85 1.73 -10.25
N ILE A 28 -1.60 1.94 -10.66
CA ILE A 28 -1.09 3.28 -10.89
C ILE A 28 -1.26 3.68 -12.35
N ASN A 29 -1.16 2.81 -13.34
CA ASN A 29 -1.25 3.27 -14.73
C ASN A 29 -2.67 3.60 -15.17
N GLU A 30 -2.80 4.66 -15.97
CA GLU A 30 -4.03 5.05 -16.66
C GLU A 30 -4.73 3.83 -17.30
N GLN A 31 -5.93 3.48 -16.81
CA GLN A 31 -6.73 2.33 -17.26
C GLN A 31 -5.94 1.00 -17.27
N GLY A 32 -4.99 0.81 -16.35
CA GLY A 32 -4.15 -0.40 -16.27
C GLY A 32 -3.19 -0.61 -17.44
N LYS A 33 -3.01 0.38 -18.32
CA LYS A 33 -2.15 0.25 -19.51
C LYS A 33 -0.69 0.09 -19.11
N ASN A 34 0.02 -0.83 -19.75
CA ASN A 34 1.45 -0.99 -19.55
C ASN A 34 2.24 0.20 -20.12
N GLY A 35 3.19 0.75 -19.36
CA GLY A 35 4.14 1.76 -19.85
C GLY A 35 4.64 2.68 -18.75
N ARG A 36 5.93 3.07 -18.82
CA ARG A 36 6.52 4.06 -17.91
C ARG A 36 5.93 5.46 -18.12
N ASP A 37 5.82 6.21 -17.04
CA ASP A 37 5.31 7.59 -16.99
C ASP A 37 3.79 7.70 -17.23
N ARG A 38 3.00 6.65 -16.99
CA ARG A 38 1.53 6.66 -17.15
C ARG A 38 0.80 6.57 -15.80
N GLU A 39 1.52 6.75 -14.70
CA GLU A 39 1.06 6.47 -13.35
C GLU A 39 0.18 7.62 -12.80
N ILE A 40 -1.08 7.40 -12.49
CA ILE A 40 -1.89 8.21 -11.57
C ILE A 40 -1.86 7.50 -10.20
N MET A 41 -1.13 8.03 -9.23
CA MET A 41 -1.08 7.49 -7.86
C MET A 41 -1.77 8.45 -6.90
N PHE A 42 -2.75 7.93 -6.16
CA PHE A 42 -3.28 8.59 -4.98
C PHE A 42 -2.59 7.99 -3.75
N GLY A 43 -1.90 8.82 -2.98
CA GLY A 43 -1.26 8.45 -1.73
C GLY A 43 -1.95 9.10 -0.55
N PHE A 44 -1.96 8.38 0.57
CA PHE A 44 -2.33 8.91 1.88
C PHE A 44 -1.19 8.61 2.85
N SER A 45 -0.61 9.65 3.44
CA SER A 45 0.38 9.46 4.50
C SER A 45 -0.31 9.00 5.79
N GLN A 46 0.47 8.47 6.73
CA GLN A 46 -0.04 8.26 8.08
C GLN A 46 -0.45 9.57 8.78
N SER A 47 0.11 10.73 8.41
CA SER A 47 -0.32 12.03 8.93
C SER A 47 -1.65 12.52 8.33
N GLY A 48 -2.21 11.81 7.34
CA GLY A 48 -3.44 12.20 6.64
C GLY A 48 -3.20 13.17 5.48
N GLU A 49 -1.95 13.33 5.04
CA GLU A 49 -1.60 14.10 3.85
C GLU A 49 -2.00 13.32 2.61
N LYS A 50 -2.71 14.00 1.70
CA LYS A 50 -3.08 13.47 0.39
C LYS A 50 -1.95 13.80 -0.57
N SER A 51 -1.49 12.82 -1.33
CA SER A 51 -0.58 13.04 -2.45
C SER A 51 -1.19 12.52 -3.74
N LEU A 52 -0.96 13.25 -4.82
CA LEU A 52 -1.33 12.86 -6.16
C LEU A 52 -0.06 12.90 -7.01
N PHE A 53 0.33 11.74 -7.55
CA PHE A 53 1.35 11.67 -8.59
C PHE A 53 0.68 11.39 -9.93
N VAL A 54 1.11 12.10 -10.96
CA VAL A 54 0.62 11.95 -12.33
C VAL A 54 1.83 11.81 -13.27
N GLY A 55 1.93 10.67 -13.94
CA GLY A 55 2.98 10.34 -14.87
C GLY A 55 2.94 11.26 -16.10
N ARG A 56 4.13 11.55 -16.65
CA ARG A 56 4.32 12.54 -17.72
C ARG A 56 3.60 12.22 -19.06
N LYS A 57 3.09 11.00 -19.21
CA LYS A 57 2.40 10.50 -20.41
C LYS A 57 0.92 10.24 -20.18
N VAL A 58 0.36 10.62 -19.02
CA VAL A 58 -1.09 10.67 -18.82
C VAL A 58 -1.64 11.81 -19.66
N LEU A 59 -2.68 11.55 -20.45
CA LEU A 59 -3.27 12.59 -21.31
C LEU A 59 -4.15 13.53 -20.48
N PRO A 60 -4.15 14.85 -20.75
CA PRO A 60 -4.97 15.82 -20.02
C PRO A 60 -6.47 15.47 -19.98
N ASP A 61 -7.02 15.00 -21.11
CA ASP A 61 -8.43 14.62 -21.21
C ASP A 61 -8.80 13.46 -20.26
N ASN A 62 -7.86 12.53 -20.03
CA ASN A 62 -8.06 11.39 -19.13
C ASN A 62 -7.87 11.78 -17.65
N LEU A 63 -7.09 12.83 -17.37
CA LEU A 63 -6.95 13.41 -16.04
C LEU A 63 -8.25 14.06 -15.57
N ALA A 64 -8.89 14.86 -16.43
CA ALA A 64 -10.16 15.47 -16.13
C ALA A 64 -11.28 14.45 -15.92
N GLU A 65 -11.23 13.29 -16.62
CA GLU A 65 -12.18 12.19 -16.42
C GLU A 65 -11.97 11.47 -15.06
N VAL A 66 -10.72 11.23 -14.67
CA VAL A 66 -10.37 10.54 -13.41
C VAL A 66 -10.54 11.45 -12.19
N LEU A 67 -10.12 12.70 -12.29
CA LEU A 67 -10.20 13.70 -11.22
C LEU A 67 -11.53 14.46 -11.23
N GLY A 68 -12.33 14.39 -12.28
CA GLY A 68 -13.54 15.22 -12.41
C GLY A 68 -13.28 16.74 -12.34
N ARG A 69 -12.02 17.15 -12.46
CA ARG A 69 -11.50 18.52 -12.46
C ARG A 69 -10.11 18.54 -13.10
N GLU A 70 -9.65 19.72 -13.47
CA GLU A 70 -8.26 19.95 -13.85
C GLU A 70 -7.34 19.90 -12.61
N LEU A 71 -6.06 19.57 -12.82
CA LEU A 71 -5.01 19.72 -11.79
C LEU A 71 -4.81 21.20 -11.45
N THR A 72 -4.51 21.48 -10.18
CA THR A 72 -4.08 22.83 -9.78
C THR A 72 -2.61 23.05 -10.12
N ASP A 73 -2.18 24.32 -10.23
CA ASP A 73 -0.76 24.65 -10.45
C ASP A 73 0.13 24.10 -9.33
N ASP A 74 -0.35 24.14 -8.08
CA ASP A 74 0.35 23.56 -6.92
C ASP A 74 0.52 22.04 -7.03
N GLU A 75 -0.47 21.31 -7.57
CA GLU A 75 -0.37 19.86 -7.79
C GLU A 75 0.61 19.53 -8.92
N ILE A 76 0.68 20.37 -9.95
CA ILE A 76 1.63 20.22 -11.06
C ILE A 76 3.06 20.47 -10.56
N GLU A 77 3.27 21.52 -9.77
CA GLU A 77 4.59 21.87 -9.21
C GLU A 77 5.09 20.84 -8.18
N ASN A 78 4.18 20.26 -7.39
CA ASN A 78 4.52 19.27 -6.36
C ASN A 78 4.36 17.81 -6.82
N ASN A 79 4.18 17.57 -8.13
CA ASN A 79 3.97 16.26 -8.75
C ASN A 79 5.22 15.36 -8.65
N THR A 80 5.46 14.83 -7.45
CA THR A 80 6.61 13.99 -7.13
C THR A 80 6.16 12.55 -6.94
N ASN A 81 6.88 11.61 -7.56
CA ASN A 81 6.54 10.19 -7.44
C ASN A 81 7.02 9.69 -6.06
N GLY A 82 6.13 9.70 -5.07
CA GLY A 82 6.43 9.20 -3.72
C GLY A 82 6.80 7.71 -3.64
N ALA A 83 6.66 6.95 -4.74
CA ALA A 83 7.08 5.56 -4.83
C ALA A 83 8.44 5.37 -5.53
N VAL A 84 9.10 6.45 -5.98
CA VAL A 84 10.40 6.41 -6.66
C VAL A 84 11.40 7.29 -5.93
N VAL A 85 12.57 6.73 -5.62
CA VAL A 85 13.58 7.37 -4.79
C VAL A 85 14.96 7.21 -5.40
N ASP A 86 15.73 8.29 -5.35
CA ASP A 86 17.12 8.32 -5.78
C ASP A 86 18.07 8.08 -4.60
N ASN A 87 19.19 7.42 -4.90
CA ASN A 87 20.37 7.31 -4.03
C ASN A 87 20.09 6.64 -2.67
N ILE A 88 19.21 5.63 -2.64
CA ILE A 88 18.98 4.77 -1.46
C ILE A 88 19.63 3.38 -1.59
N TYR A 89 19.83 2.90 -2.82
CA TYR A 89 20.52 1.64 -3.11
C TYR A 89 21.73 1.87 -4.02
N CYS A 90 22.67 0.94 -4.02
CA CYS A 90 23.70 0.91 -5.06
C CYS A 90 23.19 0.11 -6.27
N SER A 91 23.72 0.40 -7.46
CA SER A 91 23.31 -0.29 -8.69
C SER A 91 23.52 -1.81 -8.64
N ASN A 92 24.42 -2.32 -7.80
CA ASN A 92 24.60 -3.76 -7.62
C ASN A 92 23.44 -4.38 -6.85
N CYS A 93 23.00 -3.75 -5.75
CA CYS A 93 21.84 -4.20 -5.00
C CYS A 93 20.54 -4.07 -5.82
N GLU A 94 20.41 -3.02 -6.65
CA GLU A 94 19.23 -2.88 -7.50
C GLU A 94 19.15 -4.00 -8.56
N LYS A 95 20.29 -4.42 -9.12
CA LYS A 95 20.34 -5.60 -10.01
C LYS A 95 19.90 -6.88 -9.31
N LEU A 96 20.29 -7.05 -8.04
CA LEU A 96 19.89 -8.20 -7.24
C LEU A 96 18.37 -8.25 -7.04
N PHE A 97 17.73 -7.11 -6.74
CA PHE A 97 16.27 -7.02 -6.69
C PHE A 97 15.65 -7.36 -8.04
N GLY A 98 16.18 -6.79 -9.13
CA GLY A 98 15.66 -7.01 -10.48
C GLY A 98 15.61 -8.48 -10.89
N ILE A 99 16.53 -9.32 -10.42
CA ILE A 99 16.51 -10.78 -10.65
C ILE A 99 15.27 -11.41 -9.98
N ILE A 100 15.10 -11.16 -8.68
CA ILE A 100 13.97 -11.69 -7.90
C ILE A 100 12.63 -11.19 -8.46
N GLU A 101 12.53 -9.90 -8.78
CA GLU A 101 11.32 -9.27 -9.31
C GLU A 101 10.94 -9.83 -10.69
N SER A 102 11.92 -10.03 -11.57
CA SER A 102 11.70 -10.59 -12.91
C SER A 102 11.23 -12.03 -12.85
N ASP A 103 11.86 -12.83 -11.99
CA ASP A 103 11.50 -14.23 -11.80
C ASP A 103 10.13 -14.39 -11.13
N PHE A 104 9.82 -13.60 -10.12
CA PHE A 104 8.48 -13.59 -9.53
C PHE A 104 7.42 -13.22 -10.58
N SER A 105 7.66 -12.18 -11.37
CA SER A 105 6.70 -11.71 -12.37
C SER A 105 6.44 -12.76 -13.46
N SER A 106 7.50 -13.37 -13.98
CA SER A 106 7.40 -14.35 -15.06
C SER A 106 6.92 -15.73 -14.61
N LYS A 107 7.34 -16.20 -13.42
CA LYS A 107 7.07 -17.57 -12.95
C LYS A 107 5.88 -17.67 -12.01
N ILE A 108 5.62 -16.66 -11.20
CA ILE A 108 4.60 -16.71 -10.14
C ILE A 108 3.39 -15.87 -10.51
N LEU A 109 3.60 -14.57 -10.79
CA LEU A 109 2.50 -13.64 -11.03
C LEU A 109 1.68 -14.01 -12.27
N THR A 110 2.35 -14.45 -13.34
CA THR A 110 1.68 -14.96 -14.56
C THR A 110 0.84 -16.20 -14.24
N ASN A 111 1.36 -17.13 -13.44
CA ASN A 111 0.63 -18.34 -13.05
C ASN A 111 -0.57 -18.06 -12.13
N ILE A 112 -0.47 -17.07 -11.26
CA ILE A 112 -1.60 -16.60 -10.43
C ILE A 112 -2.71 -16.02 -11.30
N ARG A 113 -2.35 -15.13 -12.24
CA ARG A 113 -3.30 -14.37 -13.06
C ARG A 113 -3.95 -15.22 -14.16
N ASP A 114 -3.15 -16.04 -14.84
CA ASP A 114 -3.59 -16.71 -16.07
C ASP A 114 -4.06 -18.15 -15.79
N ASN A 115 -3.47 -18.80 -14.79
CA ASN A 115 -3.68 -20.23 -14.52
C ASN A 115 -4.36 -20.51 -13.17
N GLY A 116 -4.57 -19.49 -12.32
CA GLY A 116 -5.15 -19.67 -10.99
C GLY A 116 -4.34 -20.60 -10.08
N ILE A 117 -3.01 -20.58 -10.19
CA ILE A 117 -2.12 -21.39 -9.35
C ILE A 117 -1.74 -20.59 -8.10
N TYR A 118 -2.06 -21.16 -6.93
CA TYR A 118 -2.00 -20.46 -5.65
C TYR A 118 -1.14 -21.16 -4.58
N SER A 119 -0.49 -22.27 -4.93
CA SER A 119 0.37 -23.06 -4.03
C SER A 119 1.70 -23.35 -4.69
N TYR A 120 2.80 -23.10 -3.97
CA TYR A 120 4.14 -23.15 -4.54
C TYR A 120 5.12 -23.85 -3.60
N GLU A 121 5.72 -24.94 -4.05
CA GLU A 121 6.80 -25.65 -3.33
C GLU A 121 8.17 -25.04 -3.62
N TYR A 122 9.22 -25.60 -3.00
CA TYR A 122 10.60 -25.23 -3.29
C TYR A 122 10.97 -25.43 -4.78
N PRO A 123 11.70 -24.49 -5.41
CA PRO A 123 12.29 -23.26 -4.84
C PRO A 123 11.37 -22.03 -4.89
N ASN A 124 10.15 -22.17 -5.41
CA ASN A 124 9.24 -21.04 -5.63
C ASN A 124 8.71 -20.44 -4.33
N ASN A 125 8.54 -21.22 -3.26
CA ASN A 125 8.20 -20.66 -1.94
C ASN A 125 9.24 -19.62 -1.47
N ILE A 126 10.53 -19.89 -1.68
CA ILE A 126 11.61 -18.97 -1.29
C ILE A 126 11.65 -17.74 -2.19
N LEU A 127 11.44 -17.90 -3.50
CA LEU A 127 11.29 -16.77 -4.42
C LEU A 127 10.16 -15.83 -3.96
N ILE A 128 9.01 -16.39 -3.60
CA ILE A 128 7.84 -15.63 -3.13
C ILE A 128 8.17 -14.89 -1.82
N ARG A 129 8.82 -15.55 -0.87
CA ARG A 129 9.25 -14.90 0.39
C ARG A 129 10.21 -13.75 0.15
N LEU A 130 11.24 -13.96 -0.64
CA LEU A 130 12.19 -12.90 -0.98
C LEU A 130 11.47 -11.72 -1.61
N TYR A 131 10.58 -11.99 -2.57
CA TYR A 131 9.81 -10.95 -3.25
C TYR A 131 8.98 -10.10 -2.28
N PHE A 132 8.20 -10.72 -1.38
CA PHE A 132 7.38 -9.97 -0.43
C PHE A 132 8.19 -9.31 0.69
N TYR A 133 9.27 -9.93 1.17
CA TYR A 133 10.18 -9.30 2.12
C TYR A 133 10.85 -8.06 1.53
N ILE A 134 11.21 -8.07 0.24
CA ILE A 134 11.71 -6.87 -0.45
C ILE A 134 10.68 -5.74 -0.35
N GLN A 135 9.40 -5.99 -0.63
CA GLN A 135 8.37 -4.93 -0.55
C GLN A 135 8.23 -4.37 0.87
N ILE A 136 8.13 -5.25 1.86
CA ILE A 136 7.98 -4.89 3.28
C ILE A 136 9.19 -4.08 3.77
N TRP A 137 10.40 -4.59 3.50
CA TRP A 137 11.63 -3.98 3.96
C TRP A 137 11.94 -2.67 3.23
N ARG A 138 11.67 -2.55 1.93
CA ARG A 138 11.84 -1.29 1.19
C ARG A 138 10.91 -0.21 1.75
N ALA A 139 9.64 -0.52 2.00
CA ALA A 139 8.71 0.40 2.65
C ALA A 139 9.23 0.87 4.01
N SER A 140 9.73 -0.07 4.83
CA SER A 140 10.23 0.22 6.17
C SER A 140 11.51 1.05 6.16
N SER A 141 12.51 0.60 5.41
CA SER A 141 13.84 1.21 5.38
C SER A 141 13.85 2.62 4.78
N TYR A 142 12.92 2.92 3.88
CA TYR A 142 12.73 4.25 3.32
C TYR A 142 11.77 5.13 4.13
N SER A 143 10.99 4.56 5.05
CA SER A 143 9.91 5.27 5.74
C SER A 143 8.77 5.70 4.80
N TYR A 144 8.32 4.79 3.92
CA TYR A 144 7.23 5.06 2.98
C TYR A 144 5.96 5.52 3.71
N ASN A 145 5.44 6.70 3.37
CA ASN A 145 4.28 7.32 4.03
C ASN A 145 4.40 7.37 5.56
N ASP A 146 5.61 7.67 6.06
CA ASP A 146 5.97 7.69 7.49
C ASP A 146 5.83 6.35 8.21
N TRP A 147 5.74 5.24 7.46
CA TRP A 147 5.65 3.91 8.03
C TRP A 147 7.02 3.23 8.15
N CYS A 148 7.27 2.60 9.29
CA CYS A 148 8.42 1.73 9.55
C CYS A 148 7.99 0.55 10.43
N LEU A 149 8.68 -0.58 10.29
CA LEU A 149 8.68 -1.64 11.27
C LEU A 149 9.14 -1.08 12.63
N PRO A 150 8.32 -1.23 13.69
CA PRO A 150 8.68 -0.81 15.03
C PRO A 150 9.90 -1.57 15.56
N ASN A 151 10.00 -2.87 15.27
CA ASN A 151 11.11 -3.68 15.73
C ASN A 151 12.30 -3.62 14.75
N LYS A 152 13.29 -2.80 15.09
CA LYS A 152 14.51 -2.62 14.28
C LYS A 152 15.40 -3.86 14.18
N ALA A 153 15.30 -4.81 15.11
CA ALA A 153 16.00 -6.08 14.96
C ALA A 153 15.39 -6.92 13.84
N ILE A 154 14.06 -6.92 13.73
CA ILE A 154 13.35 -7.63 12.66
C ILE A 154 13.60 -6.96 11.31
N GLU A 155 13.60 -5.63 11.25
CA GLU A 155 13.97 -4.89 10.02
C GLU A 155 15.39 -5.26 9.54
N GLU A 156 16.34 -5.40 10.47
CA GLU A 156 17.70 -5.81 10.15
C GLU A 156 17.81 -7.29 9.75
N ASP A 157 17.01 -8.17 10.35
CA ASP A 157 16.91 -9.58 9.95
C ASP A 157 16.38 -9.71 8.52
N LEU A 158 15.30 -9.00 8.19
CA LEU A 158 14.77 -8.95 6.82
C LEU A 158 15.85 -8.45 5.84
N ARG A 159 16.58 -7.39 6.18
CA ARG A 159 17.68 -6.89 5.34
C ARG A 159 18.70 -7.98 5.03
N LYS A 160 19.13 -8.73 6.06
CA LYS A 160 20.12 -9.81 5.90
C LYS A 160 19.57 -10.95 5.06
N TYR A 161 18.33 -11.38 5.31
CA TYR A 161 17.68 -12.43 4.53
C TYR A 161 17.54 -12.05 3.06
N ILE A 162 17.16 -10.81 2.79
CA ILE A 162 17.06 -10.29 1.42
C ILE A 162 18.45 -10.26 0.77
N TYR A 163 19.47 -9.72 1.45
CA TYR A 163 20.81 -9.60 0.87
C TYR A 163 21.44 -10.96 0.58
N GLU A 164 21.46 -11.86 1.56
CA GLU A 164 21.99 -13.22 1.40
C GLU A 164 21.17 -14.03 0.42
N GLY A 165 19.84 -13.92 0.49
CA GLY A 165 18.91 -14.61 -0.41
C GLY A 165 19.09 -14.19 -1.86
N CYS A 166 19.21 -12.90 -2.15
CA CYS A 166 19.44 -12.43 -3.51
C CYS A 166 20.82 -12.85 -4.05
N LEU A 167 21.87 -12.83 -3.21
CA LEU A 167 23.20 -13.28 -3.62
C LEU A 167 23.27 -14.78 -3.92
N GLY A 168 22.51 -15.57 -3.15
CA GLY A 168 22.48 -17.03 -3.25
C GLY A 168 21.41 -17.58 -4.20
N TYR A 169 20.44 -16.78 -4.63
CA TYR A 169 19.26 -17.24 -5.37
C TYR A 169 19.62 -18.11 -6.59
N GLU A 170 20.52 -17.63 -7.45
CA GLU A 170 20.94 -18.38 -8.65
C GLU A 170 21.98 -19.47 -8.35
N LYS A 171 22.70 -19.35 -7.23
CA LYS A 171 23.83 -20.24 -6.87
C LYS A 171 23.42 -21.41 -5.97
N GLY A 172 22.19 -21.38 -5.47
CA GLY A 172 21.69 -22.29 -4.45
C GLY A 172 21.81 -21.70 -3.04
N LEU A 173 20.77 -21.93 -2.24
CA LEU A 173 20.66 -21.46 -0.86
C LEU A 173 20.97 -22.60 0.10
N SER A 174 21.63 -22.28 1.22
CA SER A 174 21.92 -23.27 2.25
C SER A 174 20.64 -23.68 2.99
N GLY A 175 20.60 -24.93 3.47
CA GLY A 175 19.47 -25.40 4.28
C GLY A 175 19.26 -24.62 5.58
N SER A 176 20.33 -24.04 6.15
CA SER A 176 20.21 -23.15 7.31
C SER A 176 19.53 -21.84 6.94
N PHE A 177 19.89 -21.23 5.81
CA PHE A 177 19.24 -20.02 5.31
C PHE A 177 17.74 -20.26 5.03
N ILE A 178 17.41 -21.39 4.40
CA ILE A 178 16.03 -21.75 4.08
C ILE A 178 15.16 -21.81 5.35
N LYS A 179 15.70 -22.33 6.46
CA LYS A 179 14.97 -22.36 7.75
C LYS A 179 14.79 -20.98 8.38
N GLU A 180 15.75 -20.08 8.17
CA GLU A 180 15.73 -18.74 8.74
C GLU A 180 14.73 -17.83 7.99
N ILE A 181 14.73 -17.87 6.66
CA ILE A 181 13.86 -16.97 5.86
C ILE A 181 12.37 -17.26 6.06
N VAL A 182 12.00 -18.49 6.41
CA VAL A 182 10.61 -18.91 6.65
C VAL A 182 10.09 -18.65 8.06
N LYS A 183 10.89 -18.02 8.93
CA LYS A 183 10.56 -17.83 10.35
C LYS A 183 9.49 -16.79 10.65
N TYR A 184 9.26 -15.80 9.76
CA TYR A 184 8.23 -14.79 10.00
C TYR A 184 6.93 -15.21 9.31
N PRO A 185 5.81 -15.28 10.03
CA PRO A 185 4.53 -15.64 9.43
C PRO A 185 4.08 -14.62 8.38
N LEU A 186 3.52 -15.13 7.28
CA LEU A 186 2.90 -14.34 6.22
C LEU A 186 1.51 -14.90 5.89
N ILE A 187 0.52 -14.03 5.78
CA ILE A 187 -0.71 -14.31 5.03
C ILE A 187 -0.66 -13.46 3.77
N VAL A 188 -0.83 -14.09 2.61
CA VAL A 188 -0.85 -13.39 1.33
C VAL A 188 -2.16 -13.65 0.64
N ASN A 189 -2.87 -12.59 0.30
CA ASN A 189 -4.12 -12.63 -0.43
C ASN A 189 -3.89 -12.04 -1.82
N TYR A 190 -4.29 -12.75 -2.87
CA TYR A 190 -4.43 -12.24 -4.22
C TYR A 190 -5.88 -11.78 -4.44
N LEU A 191 -6.05 -10.54 -4.86
CA LEU A 191 -7.33 -9.90 -5.15
C LEU A 191 -7.67 -10.09 -6.62
N GLU A 192 -8.62 -10.97 -6.91
CA GLU A 192 -9.06 -11.20 -8.28
C GLU A 192 -9.69 -9.92 -8.86
N THR A 193 -9.06 -9.39 -9.90
CA THR A 193 -9.39 -8.09 -10.47
C THR A 193 -9.54 -8.22 -11.98
N PRO A 194 -10.76 -8.05 -12.54
CA PRO A 194 -10.96 -8.00 -13.98
C PRO A 194 -10.13 -6.90 -14.62
N GLU A 195 -9.73 -7.09 -15.88
CA GLU A 195 -8.91 -6.11 -16.62
C GLU A 195 -9.56 -4.73 -16.68
N GLU A 196 -10.89 -4.69 -16.88
CA GLU A 196 -11.73 -3.48 -16.89
C GLU A 196 -11.71 -2.72 -15.54
N GLU A 197 -11.29 -3.38 -14.46
CA GLU A 197 -11.29 -2.85 -13.08
C GLU A 197 -9.87 -2.73 -12.51
N SER A 198 -8.83 -2.82 -13.34
CA SER A 198 -7.43 -2.93 -12.91
C SER A 198 -6.93 -1.78 -12.03
N SER A 199 -7.52 -0.59 -12.18
CA SER A 199 -7.19 0.61 -11.40
C SER A 199 -7.97 0.73 -10.08
N SER A 200 -8.90 -0.18 -9.78
CA SER A 200 -9.78 -0.08 -8.60
C SER A 200 -9.17 -0.62 -7.30
N ASN A 201 -7.98 -1.21 -7.38
CA ASN A 201 -7.23 -1.68 -6.21
C ASN A 201 -6.37 -0.55 -5.63
N LEU A 202 -6.01 -0.67 -4.36
CA LEU A 202 -5.35 0.39 -3.60
C LEU A 202 -3.88 0.05 -3.31
N ILE A 203 -3.08 1.09 -3.11
CA ILE A 203 -1.69 0.98 -2.62
C ILE A 203 -1.58 1.80 -1.34
N PHE A 204 -1.51 1.14 -0.18
CA PHE A 204 -1.33 1.79 1.11
C PHE A 204 -0.94 0.80 2.21
N ILE A 205 -0.48 1.35 3.33
CA ILE A 205 -0.18 0.61 4.56
C ILE A 205 -1.08 1.19 5.66
N PRO A 206 -2.14 0.48 6.11
CA PRO A 206 -2.97 0.95 7.21
C PRO A 206 -2.18 1.03 8.52
N LYS A 207 -2.64 1.88 9.42
CA LYS A 207 -2.11 1.98 10.79
C LYS A 207 -2.54 0.77 11.61
N THR A 208 -1.79 -0.32 11.51
CA THR A 208 -2.00 -1.53 12.31
C THR A 208 -0.74 -1.88 13.08
N ASN A 209 -0.89 -2.50 14.26
CA ASN A 209 0.24 -2.81 15.14
C ASN A 209 0.86 -4.18 14.86
N ASN A 210 0.03 -5.23 14.65
CA ASN A 210 0.43 -6.58 14.26
C ASN A 210 -0.86 -7.38 13.96
N PRO A 211 -1.03 -8.02 12.79
CA PRO A 211 -0.12 -7.98 11.65
C PRO A 211 -0.04 -6.59 11.02
N PHE A 212 1.12 -6.31 10.42
CA PHE A 212 1.29 -5.18 9.50
C PHE A 212 0.69 -5.56 8.16
N ARG A 213 -0.25 -4.76 7.67
CA ARG A 213 -0.95 -5.03 6.42
C ARG A 213 -0.40 -4.14 5.32
N PHE A 214 -0.25 -4.69 4.13
CA PHE A 214 0.21 -3.97 2.94
C PHE A 214 -0.77 -4.24 1.83
N PHE A 215 -1.52 -3.22 1.43
CA PHE A 215 -2.32 -3.26 0.22
C PHE A 215 -1.41 -2.81 -0.91
N LEU A 216 -1.06 -3.73 -1.80
CA LEU A 216 -0.14 -3.52 -2.91
C LEU A 216 -0.82 -3.98 -4.19
N CYS A 217 -1.83 -3.21 -4.60
CA CYS A 217 -2.61 -3.46 -5.79
C CYS A 217 -3.34 -4.83 -5.74
N ASP A 218 -2.92 -5.80 -6.55
CA ASP A 218 -3.51 -7.14 -6.60
C ASP A 218 -3.23 -7.99 -5.35
N PHE A 219 -2.41 -7.51 -4.41
CA PHE A 219 -2.04 -8.29 -3.24
C PHE A 219 -2.34 -7.55 -1.93
N VAL A 220 -2.79 -8.31 -0.93
CA VAL A 220 -2.78 -7.89 0.47
C VAL A 220 -1.87 -8.82 1.26
N ILE A 221 -0.82 -8.27 1.84
CA ILE A 221 0.17 -9.00 2.64
C ILE A 221 -0.08 -8.67 4.11
N GLU A 222 -0.20 -9.69 4.95
CA GLU A 222 -0.22 -9.54 6.41
C GLU A 222 1.06 -10.15 6.97
N PHE A 223 1.95 -9.30 7.49
CA PHE A 223 3.24 -9.68 8.05
C PHE A 223 3.20 -9.67 9.57
N PHE A 224 3.65 -10.75 10.19
CA PHE A 224 3.68 -10.92 11.64
C PHE A 224 5.11 -10.84 12.16
N GLU A 225 5.34 -9.96 13.14
CA GLU A 225 6.65 -9.82 13.78
C GLU A 225 6.98 -10.96 14.76
N ASP A 226 5.99 -11.72 15.21
CA ASP A 226 6.22 -12.84 16.14
C ASP A 226 6.74 -14.07 15.39
N SER A 227 8.04 -14.30 15.50
CA SER A 227 8.71 -15.53 15.03
C SER A 227 8.81 -16.61 16.11
N SER A 228 8.34 -16.32 17.33
CA SER A 228 8.52 -17.19 18.51
C SER A 228 7.35 -18.14 18.73
N ASN A 229 6.18 -17.85 18.14
CA ASN A 229 5.04 -18.77 18.03
C ASN A 229 4.31 -18.56 16.70
N LYS A 230 3.69 -19.62 16.17
CA LYS A 230 2.70 -19.48 15.09
C LYS A 230 1.62 -18.51 15.62
N PRO A 231 1.30 -17.41 14.91
CA PRO A 231 0.26 -16.49 15.36
C PRO A 231 -1.00 -17.30 15.60
N LEU A 232 -1.56 -17.20 16.80
CA LEU A 232 -2.75 -17.97 17.11
C LEU A 232 -3.85 -17.48 16.19
N PHE A 233 -4.65 -18.42 15.66
CA PHE A 233 -5.77 -18.06 14.78
C PHE A 233 -6.69 -17.00 15.41
N SER A 234 -6.88 -17.09 16.73
CA SER A 234 -7.65 -16.14 17.53
C SER A 234 -7.09 -14.71 17.56
N GLU A 235 -5.83 -14.51 17.19
CA GLU A 235 -5.16 -13.21 17.16
C GLU A 235 -5.24 -12.54 15.79
N ILE A 236 -5.66 -13.29 14.75
CA ILE A 236 -5.91 -12.72 13.42
C ILE A 236 -7.21 -11.92 13.50
N GLN A 237 -7.05 -10.62 13.75
CA GLN A 237 -8.17 -9.69 13.74
C GLN A 237 -8.80 -9.66 12.36
N ASN A 238 -10.13 -9.74 12.32
CA ASN A 238 -10.88 -9.53 11.10
C ASN A 238 -10.70 -8.10 10.60
N TYR A 239 -10.19 -7.96 9.38
CA TYR A 239 -9.97 -6.67 8.74
C TYR A 239 -10.91 -6.51 7.53
N HIS A 240 -12.05 -5.83 7.72
CA HIS A 240 -13.07 -5.59 6.69
C HIS A 240 -13.52 -6.86 5.93
N GLY A 241 -13.55 -8.02 6.59
CA GLY A 241 -13.94 -9.31 6.00
C GLY A 241 -12.81 -10.05 5.27
N LEU A 242 -11.59 -9.49 5.21
CA LEU A 242 -10.41 -10.14 4.62
C LEU A 242 -10.11 -11.50 5.27
N ASN A 243 -10.35 -11.60 6.58
CA ASN A 243 -9.99 -12.75 7.39
C ASN A 243 -11.19 -13.65 7.78
N ASP A 244 -12.41 -13.39 7.29
CA ASP A 244 -13.63 -14.14 7.67
C ASP A 244 -13.49 -15.67 7.55
N ASP A 245 -12.74 -16.12 6.54
CA ASP A 245 -12.60 -17.52 6.17
C ASP A 245 -11.14 -17.98 6.22
N ILE A 246 -10.32 -17.34 7.05
CA ILE A 246 -8.92 -17.77 7.18
C ILE A 246 -8.85 -19.09 7.95
N SER A 247 -7.78 -19.84 7.74
CA SER A 247 -7.49 -21.07 8.45
C SER A 247 -5.99 -21.24 8.65
N GLU A 248 -5.59 -22.19 9.49
CA GLU A 248 -4.19 -22.45 9.81
C GLU A 248 -3.29 -22.77 8.61
N LYS A 249 -3.86 -23.34 7.53
CA LYS A 249 -3.13 -23.66 6.29
C LYS A 249 -2.81 -22.43 5.45
N ASP A 250 -3.48 -21.31 5.73
CA ASP A 250 -3.31 -20.07 4.98
C ASP A 250 -2.19 -19.19 5.57
N ILE A 251 -1.63 -19.60 6.71
CA ILE A 251 -0.52 -18.93 7.39
C ILE A 251 0.79 -19.59 6.94
N ASN A 252 1.59 -18.86 6.18
CA ASN A 252 2.91 -19.29 5.74
C ASN A 252 3.92 -19.10 6.87
N TYR A 253 4.24 -20.17 7.59
CA TYR A 253 5.16 -20.19 8.72
C TYR A 253 5.88 -21.54 8.79
N TYR A 254 7.21 -21.54 8.63
CA TYR A 254 8.00 -22.77 8.47
C TYR A 254 7.42 -23.74 7.43
N GLU A 255 6.93 -23.19 6.32
CA GLU A 255 6.20 -23.92 5.30
C GLU A 255 7.12 -24.57 4.26
N ASP A 256 6.75 -25.79 3.85
CA ASP A 256 7.31 -26.45 2.67
C ASP A 256 6.62 -25.96 1.38
N THR A 257 5.36 -25.52 1.50
CA THR A 257 4.54 -24.99 0.41
C THR A 257 4.01 -23.62 0.79
N PHE A 258 4.29 -22.62 -0.03
CA PHE A 258 3.73 -21.27 0.13
C PHE A 258 2.32 -21.22 -0.47
N ILE A 259 1.37 -20.75 0.33
CA ILE A 259 -0.04 -20.60 -0.02
C ILE A 259 -0.38 -19.11 -0.20
N ILE A 260 -1.02 -18.80 -1.32
CA ILE A 260 -1.61 -17.51 -1.65
C ILE A 260 -3.13 -17.69 -1.66
N ARG A 261 -3.87 -16.92 -0.87
CA ARG A 261 -5.33 -17.01 -0.84
C ARG A 261 -5.90 -16.26 -2.03
N ASN A 262 -6.79 -16.87 -2.80
CA ASN A 262 -7.58 -16.14 -3.80
C ASN A 262 -8.78 -15.48 -3.12
N ILE A 263 -8.95 -14.18 -3.33
CA ILE A 263 -10.12 -13.41 -2.93
C ILE A 263 -10.89 -13.04 -4.19
N ALA A 264 -12.06 -13.65 -4.36
CA ALA A 264 -12.94 -13.41 -5.50
C ALA A 264 -13.32 -11.92 -5.64
N ASN A 265 -13.52 -11.45 -6.87
CA ASN A 265 -13.80 -10.03 -7.15
C ASN A 265 -15.00 -9.47 -6.34
N THR A 266 -16.04 -10.29 -6.11
CA THR A 266 -17.20 -9.87 -5.31
C THR A 266 -16.86 -9.60 -3.84
N LYS A 267 -15.94 -10.37 -3.26
CA LYS A 267 -15.44 -10.16 -1.90
C LYS A 267 -14.44 -9.01 -1.85
N ARG A 268 -13.55 -8.92 -2.85
CA ARG A 268 -12.61 -7.81 -3.04
C ARG A 268 -13.33 -6.45 -2.99
N LYS A 269 -14.39 -6.28 -3.79
CA LYS A 269 -15.17 -5.03 -3.82
C LYS A 269 -15.73 -4.65 -2.45
N LYS A 270 -16.21 -5.62 -1.67
CA LYS A 270 -16.74 -5.37 -0.32
C LYS A 270 -15.64 -4.95 0.66
N ILE A 271 -14.47 -5.59 0.58
CA ILE A 271 -13.31 -5.23 1.42
C ILE A 271 -12.88 -3.79 1.12
N ILE A 272 -12.71 -3.45 -0.17
CA ILE A 272 -12.31 -2.10 -0.59
C ILE A 272 -13.36 -1.06 -0.20
N ASP A 273 -14.64 -1.33 -0.44
CA ASP A 273 -15.73 -0.41 -0.09
C ASP A 273 -15.86 -0.18 1.43
N SER A 274 -15.75 -1.25 2.24
CA SER A 274 -15.76 -1.14 3.71
C SER A 274 -14.56 -0.35 4.21
N TYR A 275 -13.37 -0.60 3.66
CA TYR A 275 -12.17 0.18 3.99
C TYR A 275 -12.35 1.67 3.63
N CYS A 276 -12.76 1.98 2.39
CA CYS A 276 -12.97 3.35 1.96
C CYS A 276 -14.02 4.07 2.83
N LYS A 277 -15.05 3.38 3.30
CA LYS A 277 -16.06 3.96 4.19
C LYS A 277 -15.52 4.21 5.61
N GLU A 278 -14.92 3.20 6.21
CA GLU A 278 -14.57 3.21 7.63
C GLU A 278 -13.27 3.97 7.91
N GLU A 279 -12.25 3.77 7.08
CA GLU A 279 -10.93 4.36 7.32
C GLU A 279 -10.82 5.71 6.63
N TYR A 280 -11.27 5.82 5.37
CA TYR A 280 -11.13 7.05 4.61
C TYR A 280 -12.26 8.05 4.90
N VAL A 281 -13.53 7.69 4.68
CA VAL A 281 -14.63 8.67 4.81
C VAL A 281 -14.85 9.07 6.27
N VAL A 282 -14.97 8.12 7.21
CA VAL A 282 -15.19 8.45 8.62
C VAL A 282 -13.96 9.14 9.23
N GLY A 283 -12.75 8.67 8.92
CA GLY A 283 -11.50 9.30 9.38
C GLY A 283 -11.34 10.73 8.89
N GLU A 284 -11.58 10.97 7.59
CA GLU A 284 -11.47 12.29 6.98
C GLU A 284 -12.56 13.25 7.48
N ILE A 285 -13.81 12.77 7.64
CA ILE A 285 -14.88 13.56 8.26
C ILE A 285 -14.47 13.98 9.67
N LYS A 286 -13.87 13.09 10.46
CA LYS A 286 -13.42 13.41 11.82
C LYS A 286 -12.29 14.45 11.81
N ARG A 287 -11.31 14.32 10.91
CA ARG A 287 -10.25 15.32 10.75
C ARG A 287 -10.81 16.69 10.38
N ILE A 288 -11.76 16.73 9.45
CA ILE A 288 -12.46 17.95 9.02
C ILE A 288 -13.29 18.53 10.18
N GLN A 289 -13.95 17.71 11.00
CA GLN A 289 -14.62 18.14 12.23
C GLN A 289 -13.63 18.78 13.22
N ASP A 290 -12.47 18.17 13.46
CA ASP A 290 -11.45 18.69 14.39
C ASP A 290 -10.89 20.05 13.93
N LEU A 291 -10.66 20.19 12.62
CA LEU A 291 -10.29 21.46 11.98
C LEU A 291 -11.37 22.51 12.15
N PHE A 292 -12.62 22.17 11.86
CA PHE A 292 -13.77 23.04 12.04
C PHE A 292 -13.91 23.51 13.50
N VAL A 293 -13.85 22.60 14.48
CA VAL A 293 -13.93 22.92 15.91
C VAL A 293 -12.81 23.89 16.30
N THR A 294 -11.60 23.67 15.79
CA THR A 294 -10.43 24.51 16.06
C THR A 294 -10.61 25.93 15.50
N GLU A 295 -10.97 26.06 14.22
CA GLU A 295 -11.15 27.38 13.59
C GLU A 295 -12.40 28.10 14.11
N TYR A 296 -13.51 27.40 14.35
CA TYR A 296 -14.70 27.97 14.98
C TYR A 296 -14.39 28.52 16.38
N LYS A 297 -13.61 27.79 17.20
CA LYS A 297 -13.17 28.28 18.53
C LYS A 297 -12.28 29.52 18.41
N LYS A 298 -11.39 29.56 17.44
CA LYS A 298 -10.47 30.67 17.20
C LYS A 298 -11.22 31.96 16.83
N ILE A 299 -12.23 31.85 15.97
CA ILE A 299 -13.00 32.99 15.44
C ILE A 299 -14.11 33.39 16.41
N ASN A 300 -14.96 32.45 16.81
CA ASN A 300 -16.15 32.72 17.63
C ASN A 300 -15.88 32.73 19.14
N LYS A 301 -14.65 32.45 19.56
CA LYS A 301 -14.22 32.38 20.99
C LYS A 301 -15.07 31.43 21.85
N ARG A 302 -15.74 30.46 21.23
CA ARG A 302 -16.57 29.43 21.85
C ARG A 302 -16.48 28.14 21.05
N ILE A 303 -16.78 27.00 21.67
CA ILE A 303 -16.82 25.70 20.99
C ILE A 303 -18.19 25.56 20.28
N PRO A 304 -18.26 24.97 19.07
CA PRO A 304 -19.54 24.70 18.43
C PRO A 304 -20.35 23.67 19.24
N THR A 305 -21.68 23.73 19.15
CA THR A 305 -22.55 22.74 19.83
C THR A 305 -22.52 21.40 19.11
N ASP A 306 -22.86 20.31 19.81
CA ASP A 306 -22.97 18.98 19.19
C ASP A 306 -23.93 18.96 17.99
N GLU A 307 -25.02 19.73 18.06
CA GLU A 307 -25.95 19.90 16.94
C GLU A 307 -25.30 20.59 15.74
N THR A 308 -24.44 21.58 15.98
CA THR A 308 -23.69 22.29 14.93
C THR A 308 -22.67 21.36 14.28
N ILE A 309 -21.93 20.59 15.09
CA ILE A 309 -20.98 19.59 14.61
C ILE A 309 -21.71 18.53 13.79
N ALA A 310 -22.84 18.01 14.25
CA ALA A 310 -23.63 17.02 13.52
C ALA A 310 -24.13 17.53 12.16
N LYS A 311 -24.65 18.77 12.12
CA LYS A 311 -25.10 19.41 10.87
C LYS A 311 -23.94 19.61 9.89
N PHE A 312 -22.81 20.13 10.37
CA PHE A 312 -21.59 20.29 9.58
C PHE A 312 -21.13 18.96 8.98
N SER A 313 -21.12 17.90 9.80
CA SER A 313 -20.67 16.56 9.40
C SER A 313 -21.56 15.96 8.32
N LEU A 314 -22.87 16.12 8.43
CA LEU A 314 -23.83 15.67 7.41
C LEU A 314 -23.64 16.43 6.09
N GLU A 315 -23.38 17.73 6.15
CA GLU A 315 -23.16 18.56 4.95
C GLU A 315 -21.84 18.22 4.24
N ILE A 316 -20.78 17.91 5.00
CA ILE A 316 -19.52 17.38 4.44
C ILE A 316 -19.73 15.98 3.84
N ALA A 317 -20.36 15.06 4.58
CA ALA A 317 -20.49 13.66 4.17
C ALA A 317 -21.41 13.45 2.96
N PHE A 318 -22.50 14.21 2.87
CA PHE A 318 -23.57 13.93 1.89
C PHE A 318 -23.83 15.09 0.93
N GLY A 319 -23.51 16.34 1.31
CA GLY A 319 -23.86 17.52 0.53
C GLY A 319 -25.36 17.68 0.29
N ALA A 320 -25.76 18.81 -0.29
CA ALA A 320 -27.01 18.81 -1.04
C ALA A 320 -26.83 17.78 -2.17
N GLY A 321 -27.59 16.69 -2.12
CA GLY A 321 -27.26 15.41 -2.74
C GLY A 321 -26.88 15.47 -4.23
N GLU A 322 -26.22 14.38 -4.67
CA GLU A 322 -25.77 14.07 -6.05
C GLU A 322 -24.26 14.25 -6.35
N VAL A 323 -23.39 14.40 -5.35
CA VAL A 323 -21.94 14.49 -5.59
C VAL A 323 -21.22 13.18 -5.23
N PRO A 324 -20.44 12.56 -6.13
CA PRO A 324 -19.58 11.41 -5.82
C PRO A 324 -18.69 11.64 -4.58
N THR A 325 -18.49 10.60 -3.76
CA THR A 325 -17.83 10.68 -2.43
C THR A 325 -16.45 11.36 -2.46
N PHE A 326 -15.69 11.18 -3.53
CA PHE A 326 -14.39 11.82 -3.73
C PHE A 326 -14.50 13.35 -3.92
N GLN A 327 -15.49 13.82 -4.70
CA GLN A 327 -15.76 15.25 -4.92
C GLN A 327 -16.37 15.92 -3.67
N ALA A 328 -17.05 15.14 -2.82
CA ALA A 328 -17.58 15.63 -1.55
C ALA A 328 -16.51 16.03 -0.52
N LEU A 329 -15.30 15.47 -0.66
CA LEU A 329 -14.15 15.70 0.21
C LEU A 329 -13.04 16.51 -0.49
N SER A 330 -13.39 17.30 -1.51
CA SER A 330 -12.47 18.24 -2.16
C SER A 330 -12.18 19.45 -1.26
N ASP A 331 -10.93 19.94 -1.29
CA ASP A 331 -10.50 21.03 -0.41
C ASP A 331 -11.31 22.31 -0.62
N GLU A 332 -11.64 22.65 -1.87
CA GLU A 332 -12.47 23.81 -2.21
C GLU A 332 -13.89 23.73 -1.58
N ARG A 333 -14.50 22.54 -1.61
CA ARG A 333 -15.80 22.32 -0.98
C ARG A 333 -15.68 22.35 0.54
N ILE A 334 -14.66 21.72 1.10
CA ILE A 334 -14.41 21.73 2.55
C ILE A 334 -14.26 23.17 3.04
N GLU A 335 -13.44 23.98 2.36
CA GLU A 335 -13.27 25.40 2.69
C GLU A 335 -14.59 26.17 2.60
N THR A 336 -15.39 25.91 1.56
CA THR A 336 -16.70 26.57 1.37
C THR A 336 -17.65 26.24 2.51
N VAL A 337 -17.77 24.96 2.87
CA VAL A 337 -18.64 24.51 3.97
C VAL A 337 -18.11 25.01 5.32
N VAL A 338 -16.80 24.98 5.54
CA VAL A 338 -16.17 25.50 6.77
C VAL A 338 -16.46 27.00 6.93
N LYS A 339 -16.25 27.82 5.89
CA LYS A 339 -16.57 29.26 5.92
C LYS A 339 -18.03 29.53 6.26
N LYS A 340 -18.96 28.80 5.62
CA LYS A 340 -20.40 28.90 5.88
C LYS A 340 -20.76 28.74 7.36
N TYR A 341 -20.11 27.82 8.07
CA TYR A 341 -20.40 27.55 9.48
C TYR A 341 -19.63 28.43 10.46
N ILE A 342 -18.56 29.08 10.01
CA ILE A 342 -17.72 29.94 10.83
C ILE A 342 -18.19 31.40 10.79
N GLU A 343 -18.77 31.85 9.67
CA GLU A 343 -19.25 33.23 9.45
C GLU A 343 -20.65 33.52 10.05
N PHE A 344 -21.28 32.53 10.68
CA PHE A 344 -22.48 32.64 11.53
C PHE A 344 -22.10 32.60 13.01
#